data_AF-A0A0M3JPK7-F1
#
_entry.id   AF-A0A0M3JPK7-F1
#
_cell.length_a   1.000
_cell.length_b   1.000
_cell.length_c   1.000
_cell.angle_alpha   90.00
_cell.angle_beta   90.00
_cell.angle_gamma   90.00
#
_symmetry.space_group_name_H-M   'P 1'
#
loop_
_entity.id
_entity.type
_entity.pdbx_description
1 polymer ?
#
loop_
_entity_poly.entity_id
_entity_poly.type
_entity_poly.pdbx_seq_one_letter_code
_entity_poly.pdbx_strand_id
1 'polypeptide(L)'
;MRKDNTNLHMQHLFIGSEGQLGVICGMSFGVVPKSSCVQVAMLGVESYGKCCEILTLAKRHLGEILSAFEFIDGASMQCLEENKNLKNVLTSNPSFNILIETMG
;
A
#
# COMPACT_ATOMS: atom_id res chain seq x y z
N MET A 1 4.18 -19.73 -19.78
CA MET A 1 4.93 -18.89 -20.73
C MET A 1 4.91 -17.46 -20.18
N ARG A 2 6.05 -16.88 -19.77
CA ARG A 2 6.07 -15.52 -19.14
C ARG A 2 5.98 -14.37 -20.15
N LYS A 3 6.18 -14.65 -21.44
CA LYS A 3 6.21 -13.67 -22.52
C LYS A 3 5.39 -14.19 -23.69
N ASP A 4 4.32 -13.46 -24.02
CA ASP A 4 3.49 -13.69 -25.20
C ASP A 4 3.27 -12.34 -25.89
N ASN A 5 3.85 -12.17 -27.07
CA ASN A 5 3.80 -10.92 -27.83
C ASN A 5 3.07 -11.11 -29.16
N THR A 6 2.25 -12.15 -29.28
CA THR A 6 1.71 -12.59 -30.57
C THR A 6 0.63 -11.65 -31.12
N ASN A 7 -0.07 -10.91 -30.26
CA ASN A 7 -1.14 -9.97 -30.61
C ASN A 7 -1.27 -8.86 -29.55
N LEU A 8 -2.25 -7.97 -29.74
CA LEU A 8 -2.69 -7.05 -28.68
C LEU A 8 -3.12 -7.84 -27.43
N HIS A 9 -2.70 -7.37 -26.27
CA HIS A 9 -3.12 -7.92 -24.98
C HIS A 9 -4.56 -7.49 -24.66
N MET A 10 -5.54 -8.14 -25.30
CA MET A 10 -6.97 -7.86 -25.11
C MET A 10 -7.41 -7.95 -23.64
N GLN A 11 -6.70 -8.74 -22.82
CA GLN A 11 -6.90 -8.87 -21.38
C GLN A 11 -6.88 -7.50 -20.67
N HIS A 12 -6.01 -6.57 -21.10
CA HIS A 12 -5.91 -5.24 -20.50
C HIS A 12 -7.16 -4.38 -20.74
N LEU A 13 -7.96 -4.66 -21.77
CA LEU A 13 -9.23 -3.96 -21.97
C LEU A 13 -10.23 -4.30 -20.87
N PHE A 14 -10.21 -5.53 -20.35
CA PHE A 14 -11.13 -5.98 -19.30
C PHE A 14 -10.67 -5.56 -17.89
N ILE A 15 -9.39 -5.23 -17.70
CA ILE A 15 -8.87 -4.78 -16.40
C ILE A 15 -9.34 -3.33 -16.17
N GLY A 16 -10.24 -3.15 -15.19
CA GLY A 16 -10.85 -1.85 -14.92
C GLY A 16 -12.07 -1.53 -15.78
N SER A 17 -12.59 -2.48 -16.56
CA SER A 17 -13.78 -2.27 -17.40
C SER A 17 -15.10 -2.33 -16.62
N GLU A 18 -15.06 -2.68 -15.33
CA GLU A 18 -16.24 -2.72 -14.45
C GLU A 18 -17.44 -3.50 -15.02
N GLY A 19 -17.18 -4.56 -15.80
CA GLY A 19 -18.22 -5.38 -16.44
C GLY A 19 -18.83 -4.82 -17.73
N GLN A 20 -18.45 -3.61 -18.16
CA GLN A 20 -19.00 -2.97 -19.36
C GLN A 20 -18.60 -3.68 -20.67
N LEU A 21 -17.43 -4.31 -20.68
CA LEU A 21 -16.90 -5.00 -21.87
C LEU A 21 -17.17 -6.51 -21.85
N GLY A 22 -17.74 -7.04 -20.77
CA GLY A 22 -18.07 -8.45 -20.60
C GLY A 22 -17.85 -8.97 -19.18
N VAL A 23 -18.06 -10.27 -19.00
CA VAL A 23 -17.95 -10.96 -17.71
C VAL A 23 -16.68 -11.83 -17.68
N ILE A 24 -15.83 -11.62 -16.68
CA ILE A 24 -14.64 -12.43 -16.47
C ILE A 24 -15.05 -13.76 -15.83
N CYS A 25 -14.92 -14.87 -16.57
CA CYS A 25 -15.28 -16.21 -16.09
C CYS A 25 -14.09 -17.03 -15.56
N GLY A 26 -12.87 -16.54 -15.72
CA GLY A 26 -11.66 -17.21 -15.27
C GLY A 26 -10.47 -16.26 -15.27
N MET A 27 -9.51 -16.51 -14.39
CA MET A 27 -8.31 -15.69 -14.24
C MET A 27 -7.08 -16.54 -13.97
N SER A 28 -5.93 -16.04 -14.40
CA SER A 28 -4.62 -16.58 -14.05
C SER A 28 -3.72 -15.42 -13.63
N PHE A 29 -2.99 -15.57 -12.53
CA PHE A 29 -2.13 -14.53 -11.98
C PHE A 29 -0.82 -15.15 -11.47
N GLY A 30 0.25 -14.36 -11.51
CA GLY A 30 1.52 -14.74 -10.91
C GLY A 30 1.47 -14.55 -9.40
N VAL A 31 1.95 -15.55 -8.66
CA VAL A 31 2.12 -15.46 -7.22
C VAL A 31 3.60 -15.30 -6.91
N VAL A 32 3.93 -14.37 -6.01
CA VAL A 32 5.30 -14.19 -5.51
C VAL A 32 5.55 -15.13 -4.32
N PRO A 33 6.79 -15.61 -4.11
CA PRO A 33 7.13 -16.38 -2.92
C PRO A 33 6.80 -15.60 -1.64
N LYS A 34 6.47 -16.32 -0.56
CA LYS A 34 6.28 -15.71 0.76
C LYS A 34 7.61 -15.11 1.23
N SER A 35 7.57 -13.84 1.63
CA SER A 35 8.71 -13.14 2.21
C SER A 35 9.23 -13.85 3.47
N SER A 36 10.55 -13.87 3.66
CA SER A 36 11.18 -14.50 4.83
C SER A 36 11.09 -13.61 6.07
N CYS A 37 11.09 -12.30 5.86
CA CYS A 37 10.99 -11.26 6.85
C CYS A 37 9.92 -10.24 6.42
N VAL A 38 9.13 -9.78 7.38
CA VAL A 38 8.20 -8.67 7.23
C VAL A 38 8.39 -7.74 8.43
N GLN A 39 8.62 -6.46 8.19
CA GLN A 39 8.75 -5.45 9.24
C GLN A 39 7.77 -4.33 9.00
N VAL A 40 7.08 -3.90 10.05
CA VAL A 40 6.13 -2.78 10.02
C VAL A 40 6.60 -1.71 11.00
N ALA A 41 6.63 -0.46 10.56
CA ALA A 41 6.93 0.70 11.39
C ALA A 41 5.79 1.71 11.30
N MET A 42 5.43 2.29 12.45
CA MET A 42 4.51 3.42 12.54
C MET A 42 5.30 4.67 12.89
N LEU A 43 5.12 5.75 12.14
CA LEU A 43 5.80 7.03 12.32
C LEU A 43 4.79 8.14 12.58
N GLY A 44 5.02 8.96 13.60
CA GLY A 44 4.27 10.17 13.86
C GLY A 44 4.91 11.37 13.16
N VAL A 45 4.11 12.16 12.46
CA VAL A 45 4.58 13.28 11.65
C VAL A 45 3.71 14.52 11.89
N GLU A 46 4.36 15.69 12.01
CA GLU A 46 3.70 16.94 12.37
C GLU A 46 3.11 17.71 11.18
N SER A 47 3.58 17.43 9.96
CA SER A 47 3.13 18.15 8.76
C SER A 47 3.07 17.24 7.54
N TYR A 48 2.13 17.51 6.64
CA TYR A 48 1.98 16.77 5.40
C TYR A 48 3.22 16.87 4.49
N GLY A 49 3.88 18.03 4.46
CA GLY A 49 5.14 18.21 3.71
C GLY A 49 6.22 17.23 4.15
N LYS A 50 6.42 17.07 5.46
CA LYS A 50 7.32 16.06 6.02
C LYS A 50 6.89 14.63 5.64
N CYS A 51 5.60 14.33 5.52
CA CYS A 51 5.14 13.02 5.06
C CYS A 51 5.60 12.71 3.63
N CYS A 52 5.53 13.69 2.71
CA CYS A 52 6.02 13.55 1.34
C CYS A 52 7.56 13.39 1.27
N GLU A 53 8.28 14.11 2.13
CA GLU A 53 9.73 13.94 2.27
C GLU A 53 10.09 12.53 2.74
N ILE A 54 9.38 12.02 3.76
CA ILE A 54 9.55 10.65 4.27
C ILE A 54 9.24 9.62 3.18
N LEU A 55 8.20 9.80 2.37
CA LEU A 55 7.91 8.92 1.23
C LEU A 55 9.08 8.88 0.23
N THR A 56 9.66 10.05 -0.06
CA THR A 56 10.82 10.16 -0.96
C THR A 56 12.04 9.46 -0.38
N LEU A 57 12.29 9.62 0.92
CA LEU A 57 13.37 8.94 1.65
C LEU A 57 13.14 7.42 1.70
N ALA A 58 11.93 6.97 1.99
CA ALA A 58 11.56 5.55 2.03
C ALA A 58 11.82 4.89 0.66
N LYS A 59 11.37 5.51 -0.43
CA LYS A 59 11.66 5.02 -1.79
C LYS A 59 13.16 4.96 -2.10
N ARG A 60 13.94 5.92 -1.60
CA ARG A 60 15.40 5.98 -1.83
C ARG A 60 16.18 4.94 -1.02
N HIS A 61 15.82 4.76 0.25
CA HIS A 61 16.61 3.98 1.22
C HIS A 61 16.12 2.54 1.38
N LEU A 62 14.81 2.29 1.26
CA LEU A 62 14.23 0.95 1.37
C LEU A 62 14.08 0.31 -0.01
N GLY A 63 13.86 1.10 -1.06
CA GLY A 63 13.91 0.64 -2.45
C GLY A 63 13.07 -0.60 -2.71
N GLU A 64 13.73 -1.72 -3.03
CA GLU A 64 13.13 -2.99 -3.41
C GLU A 64 12.40 -3.73 -2.29
N ILE A 65 12.77 -3.50 -1.03
CA ILE A 65 12.11 -4.15 0.12
C ILE A 65 10.89 -3.37 0.59
N LEU A 66 10.63 -2.16 0.08
CA LEU A 66 9.44 -1.39 0.45
C LEU A 66 8.18 -2.05 -0.15
N SER A 67 7.31 -2.58 0.70
CA SER A 67 6.08 -3.25 0.28
C SER A 67 4.84 -2.38 0.42
N ALA A 68 4.75 -1.58 1.48
CA ALA A 68 3.63 -0.66 1.70
C ALA A 68 4.08 0.66 2.32
N PHE A 69 3.37 1.74 1.96
CA PHE A 69 3.49 3.05 2.58
C PHE A 69 2.10 3.66 2.63
N GLU A 70 1.52 3.68 3.83
CA GLU A 70 0.17 4.18 4.08
C GLU A 70 0.22 5.44 4.93
N PHE A 71 -0.60 6.41 4.56
CA PHE A 71 -0.75 7.67 5.28
C PHE A 71 -2.11 7.70 5.98
N ILE A 72 -2.12 8.14 7.24
CA ILE A 72 -3.31 8.21 8.07
C ILE A 72 -3.32 9.56 8.79
N ASP A 73 -4.35 10.38 8.56
CA ASP A 73 -4.48 11.66 9.27
C ASP A 73 -5.04 11.47 10.69
N GLY A 74 -4.92 12.52 11.52
CA GLY A 74 -5.39 12.49 12.90
C GLY A 74 -6.89 12.24 13.03
N ALA A 75 -7.69 12.74 12.09
CA ALA A 75 -9.14 12.52 12.07
C ALA A 75 -9.50 11.05 11.82
N SER A 76 -8.79 10.38 10.90
CA SER A 76 -8.95 8.94 10.66
C SER A 76 -8.57 8.14 11.89
N MET A 77 -7.47 8.50 12.59
CA MET A 77 -7.08 7.85 13.85
C MET A 77 -8.13 8.02 14.95
N GLN A 78 -8.69 9.23 15.07
CA GLN A 78 -9.77 9.49 16.02
C GLN A 78 -11.03 8.65 15.69
N CYS A 79 -11.41 8.59 14.41
CA CYS A 79 -12.53 7.77 13.96
C CYS A 79 -12.34 6.28 14.31
N LEU A 80 -11.12 5.76 14.17
CA LEU A 80 -10.79 4.39 14.55
C LEU A 80 -10.90 4.16 16.07
N GLU A 81 -10.45 5.11 16.88
CA GLU A 81 -10.58 5.02 18.32
C GLU A 81 -12.06 5.03 18.75
N GLU A 82 -12.85 5.95 18.21
CA GLU A 82 -14.27 6.11 18.54
C GLU A 82 -15.13 4.92 18.11
N ASN A 83 -14.90 4.39 16.90
CA ASN A 83 -15.80 3.39 16.29
C ASN A 83 -15.32 1.94 16.44
N LYS A 84 -14.01 1.74 16.67
CA LYS A 84 -13.39 0.41 16.72
C LYS A 84 -12.57 0.17 18.00
N ASN A 85 -12.50 1.13 18.92
CA ASN A 85 -11.65 1.07 20.12
C ASN A 85 -10.18 0.75 19.80
N LEU A 86 -9.71 1.15 18.61
CA LEU A 86 -8.33 0.97 18.19
C LEU A 86 -7.55 2.25 18.50
N LYS A 87 -6.62 2.16 19.45
CA LYS A 87 -5.79 3.29 19.87
C LYS A 87 -4.55 3.44 19.02
N ASN A 88 -4.02 4.66 18.97
CA ASN A 88 -2.72 4.89 18.35
C ASN A 88 -1.64 4.11 19.12
N VAL A 89 -0.75 3.45 18.37
CA VAL A 89 0.40 2.72 18.91
C VAL A 89 1.45 3.68 19.46
N LEU A 90 1.49 4.91 18.91
CA LEU A 90 2.37 5.95 19.37
C LEU A 90 1.85 6.54 20.69
N THR A 91 2.77 6.83 21.61
CA THR A 91 2.45 7.51 22.87
C THR A 91 2.11 8.99 22.66
N SER A 92 2.61 9.61 21.59
CA SER A 92 2.21 10.94 21.13
C SER A 92 0.97 10.87 20.25
N ASN A 93 0.18 11.96 20.22
CA ASN A 93 -0.88 12.19 19.22
C ASN A 93 -0.39 13.13 18.11
N PRO A 94 0.35 12.63 17.11
CA PRO A 94 0.78 13.44 15.97
C PRO A 94 -0.40 13.76 15.05
N SER A 95 -0.30 14.86 14.31
CA SER A 95 -1.31 15.25 13.31
C SER A 95 -1.43 14.26 12.15
N PHE A 96 -0.35 13.55 11.83
CA PHE A 96 -0.29 12.54 10.79
C PHE A 96 0.47 11.30 11.27
N ASN A 97 0.05 10.14 10.79
CA ASN A 97 0.69 8.87 11.02
C ASN A 97 1.04 8.25 9.66
N ILE A 98 2.18 7.58 9.60
CA ILE A 98 2.62 6.85 8.42
C ILE A 98 2.93 5.42 8.85
N LEU A 99 2.32 4.46 8.16
CA LEU A 99 2.62 3.05 8.30
C LEU A 99 3.50 2.62 7.13
N ILE A 100 4.70 2.15 7.44
CA ILE A 100 5.66 1.65 6.46
C ILE A 100 5.81 0.15 6.67
N GLU A 101 5.70 -0.62 5.61
CA GLU A 101 5.98 -2.05 5.60
C GLU A 101 7.16 -2.36 4.67
N THR A 102 8.02 -3.26 5.12
CA THR A 102 9.08 -3.83 4.30
C THR A 102 9.01 -5.35 4.28
N MET A 103 9.33 -5.94 3.13
CA MET A 103 9.37 -7.38 2.87
C MET A 103 10.72 -7.74 2.24
N GLY A 104 11.44 -8.67 2.86
CA GLY A 104 12.73 -9.22 2.40
C GLY A 104 12.90 -10.71 2.65
#